data_AF-A0A352YXW3-F1
#
_entry.id   AF-A0A352YXW3-F1
#
_cell.length_a   1.000
_cell.length_b   1.000
_cell.length_c   1.000
_cell.angle_alpha   90.00
_cell.angle_beta   90.00
_cell.angle_gamma   90.00
#
_symmetry.space_group_name_H-M   'P 1'
#
loop_
_entity.id
_entity.type
_entity.pdbx_description
1 polymer ?
#
loop_
_entity_poly.entity_id
_entity_poly.type
_entity_poly.pdbx_seq_one_letter_code
_entity_poly.pdbx_strand_id
1 'polypeptide(L)'
;MYSEEDDDFIKPEKLPIYRKGKEIFDMVRKITDLIPEDNEYLMDIKSCMLSDAAQLTVKVAGAEAAELYDLKMESAAIIRKAARDLMVQNHSLDMFGFEYVEYYKIVRELIEEYRLLFIDWVAGFDKWDYVIDRWGLFNPPGVGPFDKDPDDDIPFRGFDDDPDE
;
A
#
# COMPACT_ATOMS: atom_id res chain seq x y z
N MET A 1 14.69 9.94 33.59
CA MET A 1 14.06 10.83 32.60
C MET A 1 14.60 10.35 31.28
N TYR A 2 13.94 9.35 30.69
CA TYR A 2 14.32 8.83 29.38
C TYR A 2 14.12 9.96 28.40
N SER A 3 15.20 10.41 27.78
CA SER A 3 15.14 11.30 26.63
C SER A 3 14.23 10.62 25.62
N GLU A 4 13.17 11.34 25.23
CA GLU A 4 12.50 11.12 23.95
C GLU A 4 13.58 11.36 22.89
N GLU A 5 14.36 10.33 22.57
CA GLU A 5 15.04 10.27 21.29
C GLU A 5 13.91 10.26 20.28
N ASP A 6 13.73 11.40 19.61
CA ASP A 6 12.82 11.57 18.48
C ASP A 6 13.15 10.47 17.48
N ASP A 7 12.36 9.40 17.53
CA ASP A 7 12.38 8.30 16.59
C ASP A 7 12.13 8.92 15.21
N ASP A 8 13.18 9.10 14.41
CA ASP A 8 13.20 9.77 13.09
C ASP A 8 12.34 9.05 12.04
N PHE A 9 11.51 8.08 12.45
CA PHE A 9 10.55 7.41 11.59
C PHE A 9 9.48 8.39 11.12
N ILE A 10 9.31 8.42 9.79
CA ILE A 10 8.24 9.16 9.14
C ILE A 10 6.91 8.57 9.60
N LYS A 11 6.17 9.35 10.40
CA LYS A 11 4.79 8.99 10.78
C LYS A 11 3.92 8.92 9.52
N PRO A 12 3.41 7.74 9.10
CA PRO A 12 2.67 7.61 7.84
C PRO A 12 1.45 8.54 7.77
N GLU A 13 0.84 8.88 8.90
CA GLU A 13 -0.29 9.80 9.01
C GLU A 13 0.03 11.23 8.57
N LYS A 14 1.30 11.59 8.43
CA LYS A 14 1.74 12.88 7.88
C LYS A 14 1.77 12.87 6.36
N LEU A 15 1.85 11.71 5.72
CA LEU A 15 1.96 11.59 4.27
C LEU A 15 0.63 11.94 3.58
N PRO A 16 0.65 12.77 2.53
CA PRO A 16 -0.56 13.09 1.77
C PRO A 16 -1.25 11.85 1.20
N ILE A 17 -0.48 10.91 0.66
CA ILE A 17 -1.00 9.66 0.08
C ILE A 17 -1.74 8.81 1.12
N TYR A 18 -1.18 8.66 2.32
CA TYR A 18 -1.81 7.94 3.42
C TYR A 18 -3.16 8.55 3.80
N ARG A 19 -3.20 9.88 3.95
CA ARG A 19 -4.44 10.61 4.28
C ARG A 19 -5.51 10.44 3.19
N LYS A 20 -5.11 10.51 1.93
CA LYS A 20 -6.01 10.28 0.79
C LYS A 20 -6.51 8.84 0.76
N GLY A 21 -5.66 7.85 1.07
CA GLY A 21 -6.07 6.45 1.23
C GLY A 21 -7.13 6.27 2.31
N LYS A 22 -6.96 6.94 3.46
CA LYS A 22 -7.94 6.92 4.54
C LYS A 22 -9.27 7.58 4.15
N GLU A 23 -9.21 8.69 3.43
CA GLU A 23 -10.40 9.36 2.88
C GLU A 23 -11.18 8.44 1.93
N ILE A 24 -10.48 7.70 1.06
CA ILE A 24 -11.08 6.69 0.18
C ILE A 24 -11.74 5.59 1.00
N PHE A 25 -11.05 5.05 2.01
CA PHE A 25 -11.61 4.02 2.90
C PHE A 25 -12.89 4.49 3.60
N ASP A 26 -12.88 5.70 4.16
CA ASP A 26 -14.05 6.26 4.84
C ASP A 26 -15.22 6.47 3.86
N MET A 27 -14.95 6.88 2.62
CA MET A 27 -15.96 7.02 1.57
C MET A 27 -16.54 5.68 1.13
N VAL A 28 -15.68 4.69 0.85
CA VAL A 28 -16.08 3.32 0.50
C VAL A 28 -16.93 2.71 1.61
N ARG A 29 -16.56 2.91 2.87
CA ARG A 29 -17.35 2.46 4.02
C ARG A 29 -18.74 3.09 4.03
N LYS A 30 -18.84 4.41 3.90
CA LYS A 30 -20.14 5.11 3.86
C LYS A 30 -21.05 4.59 2.74
N ILE A 31 -20.52 4.35 1.54
CA ILE A 31 -21.30 3.82 0.42
C ILE A 31 -21.74 2.39 0.71
N THR A 32 -20.83 1.54 1.18
CA THR A 32 -21.12 0.13 1.44
C THR A 32 -21.98 -0.10 2.69
N ASP A 33 -22.11 0.88 3.57
CA ASP A 33 -23.08 0.85 4.68
C ASP A 33 -24.53 1.01 4.21
N LEU A 34 -24.76 1.40 2.95
CA LEU A 34 -26.08 1.42 2.33
C LEU A 34 -26.46 0.07 1.68
N ILE A 35 -25.54 -0.89 1.66
CA ILE A 35 -25.80 -2.22 1.09
C ILE A 35 -26.72 -3.00 2.04
N PRO A 36 -27.81 -3.60 1.54
CA PRO A 36 -28.73 -4.38 2.35
C PRO A 36 -28.08 -5.70 2.80
N GLU A 37 -28.20 -6.02 4.10
CA GLU A 37 -27.53 -7.17 4.74
C GLU A 37 -28.05 -8.54 4.25
N ASP A 38 -29.25 -8.59 3.68
CA ASP A 38 -29.87 -9.81 3.13
C ASP A 38 -29.45 -10.11 1.68
N ASN A 39 -28.67 -9.22 1.05
CA ASN A 39 -28.11 -9.45 -0.28
C ASN A 39 -26.68 -10.00 -0.19
N GLU A 40 -26.53 -11.32 -0.19
CA GLU A 40 -25.24 -12.03 -0.05
C GLU A 40 -24.20 -11.56 -1.08
N TYR A 41 -24.60 -11.37 -2.35
CA TYR A 41 -23.67 -10.94 -3.41
C TYR A 41 -23.13 -9.52 -3.17
N LEU A 42 -24.00 -8.59 -2.77
CA LEU A 42 -23.55 -7.23 -2.45
C LEU A 42 -22.71 -7.20 -1.16
N MET A 43 -22.97 -8.10 -0.21
CA MET A 43 -22.15 -8.24 1.00
C MET A 43 -20.74 -8.77 0.69
N ASP A 44 -20.60 -9.72 -0.24
CA ASP A 44 -19.29 -10.16 -0.73
C ASP A 44 -18.55 -9.02 -1.43
N ILE A 45 -19.25 -8.26 -2.27
CA ILE A 45 -18.72 -7.05 -2.93
C ILE A 45 -18.25 -6.02 -1.89
N LYS A 46 -19.05 -5.77 -0.85
CA LYS A 46 -18.70 -4.89 0.28
C LYS A 46 -17.38 -5.31 0.92
N SER A 47 -17.20 -6.60 1.19
CA SER A 47 -15.98 -7.13 1.79
C SER A 47 -14.75 -6.87 0.91
N CYS A 48 -14.85 -7.16 -0.39
CA CYS A 48 -13.78 -6.87 -1.36
C CYS A 48 -13.43 -5.38 -1.39
N MET A 49 -14.44 -4.51 -1.47
CA MET A 49 -14.26 -3.05 -1.50
C MET A 49 -13.54 -2.53 -0.26
N LEU A 50 -13.98 -2.94 0.92
CA LEU A 50 -13.38 -2.50 2.18
C LEU A 50 -11.94 -3.00 2.31
N SER A 51 -11.68 -4.24 1.90
CA SER A 51 -10.33 -4.81 1.87
C SER A 51 -9.41 -4.02 0.93
N ASP A 52 -9.83 -3.79 -0.31
CA ASP A 52 -9.02 -3.06 -1.28
C ASP A 52 -8.79 -1.61 -0.84
N ALA A 53 -9.81 -0.92 -0.33
CA ALA A 53 -9.66 0.44 0.20
C ALA A 53 -8.72 0.52 1.40
N ALA A 54 -8.73 -0.49 2.27
CA ALA A 54 -7.79 -0.55 3.39
C ALA A 54 -6.34 -0.70 2.89
N GLN A 55 -6.09 -1.48 1.84
CA GLN A 55 -4.74 -1.67 1.27
C GLN A 55 -4.08 -0.34 0.87
N LEU A 56 -4.83 0.63 0.37
CA LEU A 56 -4.30 1.96 0.00
C LEU A 56 -3.68 2.71 1.19
N THR A 57 -4.05 2.38 2.42
CA THR A 57 -3.52 3.05 3.62
C THR A 57 -2.47 2.18 4.32
N VAL A 58 -2.81 0.91 4.59
CA VAL A 58 -1.94 0.03 5.38
C VAL A 58 -0.63 -0.30 4.67
N LYS A 59 -0.63 -0.37 3.33
CA LYS A 59 0.59 -0.63 2.56
C LYS A 59 1.49 0.58 2.45
N VAL A 60 0.96 1.79 2.53
CA VAL A 60 1.79 3.00 2.69
C VAL A 60 2.50 2.93 4.02
N ALA A 61 1.79 2.69 5.12
CA ALA A 61 2.42 2.56 6.45
C ALA A 61 3.47 1.44 6.50
N GLY A 62 3.17 0.27 5.94
CA GLY A 62 4.12 -0.84 5.89
C GLY A 62 5.37 -0.51 5.05
N ALA A 63 5.22 0.22 3.95
CA ALA A 63 6.34 0.64 3.11
C ALA A 63 7.20 1.72 3.76
N GLU A 64 6.62 2.64 4.55
CA GLU A 64 7.40 3.64 5.31
C GLU A 64 8.16 3.04 6.50
N ALA A 65 7.66 1.93 7.05
CA ALA A 65 8.37 1.16 8.06
C ALA A 65 9.45 0.24 7.46
N ALA A 66 9.43 0.02 6.15
CA ALA A 66 10.47 -0.71 5.43
C ALA A 66 11.53 0.26 4.90
N GLU A 67 12.80 -0.12 4.98
CA GLU A 67 13.89 0.67 4.38
C GLU A 67 14.05 0.32 2.90
N LEU A 68 14.07 -0.98 2.60
CA LEU A 68 14.42 -1.58 1.31
C LEU A 68 13.42 -1.27 0.17
N TYR A 69 13.99 -0.93 -0.99
CA TYR A 69 13.31 -0.61 -2.24
C TYR A 69 12.40 -1.73 -2.75
N ASP A 70 12.87 -2.97 -2.74
CA ASP A 70 12.12 -4.11 -3.26
C ASP A 70 10.81 -4.34 -2.48
N LEU A 71 10.87 -4.23 -1.14
CA LEU A 71 9.71 -4.30 -0.25
C LEU A 71 8.74 -3.12 -0.44
N LYS A 72 9.29 -1.91 -0.63
CA LYS A 72 8.50 -0.71 -0.96
C LYS A 72 7.78 -0.86 -2.31
N MET A 73 8.46 -1.41 -3.31
CA MET A 73 7.90 -1.67 -4.64
C MET A 73 6.84 -2.77 -4.63
N GLU A 74 7.00 -3.82 -3.83
CA GLU A 74 5.95 -4.82 -3.61
C GLU A 74 4.69 -4.17 -3.01
N SER A 75 4.86 -3.35 -1.98
CA SER A 75 3.77 -2.60 -1.36
C SER A 75 3.07 -1.68 -2.37
N ALA A 76 3.84 -0.98 -3.21
CA ALA A 76 3.32 -0.13 -4.27
C ALA A 76 2.52 -0.93 -5.32
N ALA A 77 2.95 -2.16 -5.66
CA ALA A 77 2.21 -3.04 -6.56
C ALA A 77 0.86 -3.46 -5.97
N ILE A 78 0.80 -3.80 -4.68
CA ILE A 78 -0.45 -4.15 -3.99
C ILE A 78 -1.42 -2.96 -3.96
N ILE A 79 -0.93 -1.77 -3.62
CA ILE A 79 -1.72 -0.53 -3.66
C ILE A 79 -2.32 -0.31 -5.05
N ARG A 80 -1.51 -0.43 -6.11
CA ARG A 80 -1.97 -0.23 -7.48
C ARG A 80 -3.02 -1.26 -7.90
N LYS A 81 -2.85 -2.52 -7.51
CA LYS A 81 -3.84 -3.59 -7.74
C LYS A 81 -5.16 -3.23 -7.05
N ALA A 82 -5.13 -2.93 -5.76
CA ALA A 82 -6.32 -2.60 -4.98
C ALA A 82 -7.06 -1.35 -5.52
N ALA A 83 -6.32 -0.31 -5.91
CA ALA A 83 -6.91 0.89 -6.52
C ALA A 83 -7.60 0.57 -7.86
N ARG A 84 -7.03 -0.33 -8.66
CA ARG A 84 -7.62 -0.77 -9.93
C ARG A 84 -8.89 -1.59 -9.71
N ASP A 85 -8.89 -2.47 -8.71
CA ASP A 85 -10.05 -3.29 -8.36
C ASP A 85 -11.21 -2.41 -7.87
N LEU A 86 -10.93 -1.42 -7.01
CA LEU A 86 -11.91 -0.40 -6.64
C LEU A 86 -12.45 0.36 -7.86
N MET A 87 -11.62 0.73 -8.83
CA MET A 87 -12.07 1.46 -10.02
C MET A 87 -13.10 0.69 -10.86
N VAL A 88 -13.07 -0.66 -10.83
CA VAL A 88 -13.99 -1.49 -11.62
C VAL A 88 -15.20 -1.98 -10.83
N GLN A 89 -15.19 -1.88 -9.50
CA GLN A 89 -16.25 -2.43 -8.66
C GLN A 89 -17.65 -1.83 -8.90
N ASN A 90 -17.70 -0.62 -9.48
CA ASN A 90 -18.96 -0.01 -9.93
C ASN A 90 -19.80 -0.96 -10.79
N HIS A 91 -19.16 -1.74 -11.65
CA HIS A 91 -19.84 -2.69 -12.54
C HIS A 91 -20.47 -3.84 -11.77
N SER A 92 -19.80 -4.34 -10.73
CA SER A 92 -20.35 -5.37 -9.86
C SER A 92 -21.51 -4.84 -9.03
N LEU A 93 -21.40 -3.63 -8.47
CA LEU A 93 -22.51 -2.98 -7.76
C LEU A 93 -23.75 -2.81 -8.66
N ASP A 94 -23.56 -2.31 -9.89
CA ASP A 94 -24.64 -2.15 -10.87
C ASP A 94 -25.27 -3.49 -11.26
N MET A 95 -24.44 -4.50 -11.55
CA MET A 95 -24.88 -5.84 -11.95
C MET A 95 -25.78 -6.50 -10.90
N PHE A 96 -25.51 -6.29 -9.61
CA PHE A 96 -26.28 -6.86 -8.51
C PHE A 96 -27.36 -5.90 -7.96
N GLY A 97 -27.65 -4.81 -8.68
CA GLY A 97 -28.79 -3.94 -8.41
C GLY A 97 -28.64 -3.02 -7.20
N PHE A 98 -27.41 -2.57 -6.90
CA PHE A 98 -27.20 -1.60 -5.84
C PHE A 98 -27.84 -0.25 -6.20
N GLU A 99 -28.79 0.22 -5.37
CA GLU A 99 -29.61 1.40 -5.63
C GLU A 99 -28.81 2.70 -5.82
N TYR A 100 -27.70 2.84 -5.09
CA TYR A 100 -26.93 4.08 -5.00
C TYR A 100 -25.60 4.04 -5.75
N VAL A 101 -25.55 3.26 -6.84
CA VAL A 101 -24.32 3.03 -7.60
C VAL A 101 -23.69 4.33 -8.13
N GLU A 102 -24.48 5.35 -8.41
CA GLU A 102 -23.99 6.66 -8.87
C GLU A 102 -23.09 7.37 -7.85
N TYR A 103 -23.28 7.14 -6.54
CA TYR A 103 -22.41 7.70 -5.50
C TYR A 103 -20.99 7.16 -5.59
N TYR A 104 -20.80 6.01 -6.24
CA TYR A 104 -19.49 5.43 -6.45
C TYR A 104 -18.59 6.26 -7.36
N LYS A 105 -19.13 7.21 -8.13
CA LYS A 105 -18.34 8.18 -8.88
C LYS A 105 -17.38 8.98 -7.98
N ILE A 106 -17.80 9.29 -6.74
CA ILE A 106 -16.97 10.02 -5.77
C ILE A 106 -15.70 9.21 -5.44
N VAL A 107 -15.82 7.90 -5.25
CA VAL A 107 -14.66 7.02 -5.00
C VAL A 107 -13.70 7.02 -6.18
N ARG A 108 -14.20 7.01 -7.42
CA ARG A 108 -13.36 7.06 -8.62
C ARG A 108 -12.59 8.37 -8.74
N GLU A 109 -13.22 9.49 -8.41
CA GLU A 109 -12.56 10.81 -8.39
C GLU A 109 -11.46 10.85 -7.32
N LEU A 110 -11.73 10.35 -6.11
CA LEU A 110 -10.72 10.25 -5.04
C LEU A 110 -9.55 9.33 -5.40
N ILE A 111 -9.78 8.21 -6.11
CA ILE A 111 -8.72 7.31 -6.57
C ILE A 111 -7.82 8.01 -7.61
N GLU A 112 -8.38 8.87 -8.46
CA GLU A 112 -7.59 9.62 -9.43
C GLU A 112 -6.69 10.65 -8.74
N GLU A 113 -7.17 11.32 -7.69
CA GLU A 113 -6.34 12.18 -6.84
C GLU A 113 -5.24 11.37 -6.12
N TYR A 114 -5.59 10.20 -5.59
CA TYR A 114 -4.65 9.28 -4.97
C TYR A 114 -3.56 8.84 -5.95
N ARG A 115 -3.91 8.59 -7.22
CA ARG A 115 -2.96 8.17 -8.27
C ARG A 115 -1.85 9.20 -8.47
N LEU A 116 -2.17 10.49 -8.38
CA LEU A 116 -1.16 11.55 -8.50
C LEU A 116 -0.19 11.53 -7.31
N LEU A 117 -0.72 11.42 -6.09
CA LEU A 117 0.09 11.30 -4.87
C LEU A 117 0.94 10.02 -4.87
N PHE A 118 0.41 8.92 -5.42
CA PHE A 118 1.13 7.66 -5.58
C PHE A 118 2.34 7.77 -6.49
N ILE A 119 2.24 8.52 -7.59
CA ILE A 119 3.37 8.73 -8.51
C ILE A 119 4.50 9.47 -7.78
N ASP A 120 4.17 10.56 -7.09
CA ASP A 120 5.15 11.35 -6.35
C ASP A 120 5.78 10.54 -5.21
N TRP A 121 4.98 9.71 -4.53
CA TRP A 121 5.44 8.84 -3.46
C TRP A 121 6.46 7.79 -3.94
N VAL A 122 6.14 7.04 -5.00
CA VAL A 122 7.06 6.03 -5.56
C VAL A 122 8.32 6.67 -6.14
N ALA A 123 8.22 7.89 -6.70
CA ALA A 123 9.37 8.62 -7.21
C ALA A 123 10.38 8.99 -6.11
N GLY A 124 9.96 9.02 -4.84
CA GLY A 124 10.81 9.30 -3.69
C GLY A 124 11.59 8.10 -3.14
N PHE A 125 11.39 6.89 -3.65
CA PHE A 125 12.11 5.71 -3.15
C PHE A 125 13.59 5.74 -3.55
N ASP A 126 14.48 5.45 -2.60
CA ASP A 126 15.87 5.16 -2.91
C ASP A 126 15.95 3.80 -3.61
N LYS A 127 16.53 3.78 -4.80
CA LYS A 127 16.62 2.58 -5.64
C LYS A 127 17.86 1.74 -5.33
N TRP A 128 18.80 2.29 -4.56
CA TRP A 128 20.08 1.64 -4.28
C TRP A 128 20.16 1.03 -2.89
N ASP A 129 19.10 1.20 -2.09
CA ASP A 129 18.86 0.49 -0.85
C ASP A 129 17.90 -0.67 -1.11
N TYR A 130 18.40 -1.86 -1.48
CA TYR A 130 17.59 -2.98 -1.93
C TYR A 130 18.27 -4.32 -1.62
N VAL A 131 17.48 -5.39 -1.56
CA VAL A 131 17.96 -6.77 -1.67
C VAL A 131 17.54 -7.31 -3.03
N ILE A 132 18.37 -8.16 -3.66
CA ILE A 132 18.02 -8.74 -4.96
C ILE A 132 16.76 -9.61 -4.81
N ASP A 133 15.67 -9.15 -5.42
CA ASP A 133 14.45 -9.93 -5.65
C ASP A 133 14.75 -11.02 -6.69
N ARG A 134 14.76 -12.27 -6.22
CA ARG A 134 15.00 -13.46 -7.05
C ARG A 134 13.82 -13.80 -7.96
N TRP A 135 12.63 -13.22 -7.75
CA TRP A 135 11.51 -13.26 -8.70
C TRP A 135 11.66 -12.22 -9.81
N GLY A 136 12.50 -11.19 -9.61
CA GLY A 136 12.89 -10.19 -10.60
C GLY A 136 11.83 -9.13 -10.90
N LEU A 137 10.79 -9.01 -10.07
CA LEU A 137 9.70 -8.06 -10.26
C LEU A 137 10.04 -6.68 -9.70
N PHE A 138 10.80 -6.63 -8.61
CA PHE A 138 11.02 -5.42 -7.82
C PHE A 138 12.49 -4.96 -7.75
N ASN A 139 13.35 -5.55 -8.57
CA ASN A 139 14.74 -5.11 -8.69
C ASN A 139 14.85 -3.69 -9.27
N PRO A 140 15.88 -2.92 -8.86
CA PRO A 140 16.22 -1.66 -9.50
C PRO A 140 16.56 -1.85 -10.99
N PRO A 141 16.40 -0.79 -11.82
CA PRO A 141 16.77 -0.87 -13.23
C PRO A 141 18.23 -1.27 -13.43
N GLY A 142 18.47 -2.36 -14.18
CA GLY A 142 19.81 -2.87 -14.46
C GLY A 142 20.27 -3.99 -13.54
N VAL A 143 19.49 -4.34 -12.51
CA VAL A 143 19.76 -5.47 -11.61
C VAL A 143 18.89 -6.66 -12.00
N GLY A 144 19.52 -7.79 -12.33
CA GLY A 144 18.87 -9.05 -12.66
C GLY A 144 18.69 -9.97 -11.45
N PRO A 145 17.71 -10.89 -11.47
CA PRO A 145 17.48 -11.83 -10.36
C PRO A 145 18.64 -12.83 -10.16
N PHE A 146 19.53 -12.97 -11.14
CA PHE A 146 20.70 -13.85 -11.10
C PHE A 146 22.01 -13.10 -10.86
N ASP A 147 21.97 -11.79 -10.68
CA ASP A 147 23.15 -11.02 -10.35
C ASP A 147 23.65 -11.41 -8.95
N LYS A 148 24.95 -11.27 -8.75
CA LYS A 148 25.57 -11.50 -7.45
C LYS A 148 25.21 -10.34 -6.53
N ASP A 149 24.75 -10.64 -5.32
CA ASP A 149 24.46 -9.60 -4.34
C ASP A 149 25.80 -8.99 -3.89
N PRO A 150 25.97 -7.65 -3.90
CA PRO A 150 27.17 -7.03 -3.35
C PRO A 150 27.44 -7.44 -1.88
N ASP A 151 26.39 -7.79 -1.13
CA ASP A 151 26.50 -8.20 0.26
C ASP A 151 26.81 -9.70 0.44
N ASP A 152 26.71 -10.53 -0.61
CA ASP A 152 26.99 -11.98 -0.55
C ASP A 152 28.44 -12.28 -0.10
N ASP A 153 29.38 -11.37 -0.38
CA ASP A 153 30.80 -11.51 -0.03
C ASP A 153 31.15 -10.93 1.35
N ILE A 154 30.21 -10.27 2.02
CA ILE A 154 30.43 -9.65 3.32
C ILE A 154 30.27 -10.74 4.40
N PRO A 155 31.33 -11.11 5.14
CA PRO A 155 31.22 -12.10 6.21
C PRO A 155 30.27 -11.56 7.28
N PHE A 156 29.26 -12.35 7.66
CA PHE A 156 28.41 -12.04 8.81
C PHE A 156 29.27 -12.00 10.08
N ARG A 157 29.66 -10.79 10.48
CA ARG A 157 30.12 -10.49 11.82
C ARG A 157 28.84 -10.31 12.61
N GLY A 158 28.53 -11.23 13.52
CA GLY A 158 27.27 -11.18 14.28
C GLY A 158 27.09 -9.86 15.02
N PHE A 159 25.99 -9.74 15.75
CA PHE A 159 25.94 -8.74 16.82
C PHE A 159 27.07 -9.12 17.79
N ASP A 160 28.13 -8.33 17.84
CA ASP A 160 29.17 -8.51 18.85
C ASP A 160 28.43 -8.48 20.20
N ASP A 161 28.36 -9.64 20.87
CA ASP A 161 27.94 -9.71 22.26
C ASP A 161 28.94 -8.83 23.01
N ASP A 162 28.50 -7.62 23.40
CA ASP A 162 29.28 -6.75 24.28
C ASP A 162 29.61 -7.59 25.53
N PRO A 163 30.88 -7.94 25.77
CA PRO A 163 31.23 -8.86 26.86
C PRO A 163 31.18 -8.20 28.24
N ASP A 164 30.60 -6.99 28.33
CA ASP A 164 30.52 -6.15 29.52
C ASP A 164 29.06 -5.93 29.97
N GLU A 165 28.29 -7.02 30.15
CA GLU A 165 27.14 -7.11 31.08
C GLU A 165 27.41 -8.07 32.25
#